data_AF-A0A1S1RPF8-F1
#
_entry.id   AF-A0A1S1RPF8-F1
#
_cell.length_a   1.000
_cell.length_b   1.000
_cell.length_c   1.000
_cell.angle_alpha   90.00
_cell.angle_beta   90.00
_cell.angle_gamma   90.00
#
_symmetry.space_group_name_H-M   'P 1'
#
loop_
_entity.id
_entity.type
_entity.pdbx_description
1 polymer ?
#
loop_
_entity_poly.entity_id
_entity_poly.type
_entity_poly.pdbx_seq_one_letter_code
_entity_poly.pdbx_strand_id
1 'polypeptide(L)' 'MLGLLGLLGLTVTACGSNDRNEVVTFTDAHGRVCTIIVNTDGNEDSDVDSSAPDCEYPPQGHTPGPATYAPLPSP' A
#
# COMPACT_ATOMS: atom_id res chain seq x y z
N MET A 1 11.26 55.61 12.23
CA MET A 1 10.34 55.03 13.22
C MET A 1 9.59 53.90 12.52
N LEU A 2 9.83 52.64 12.94
CA LEU A 2 9.12 51.37 12.69
C LEU A 2 8.71 51.07 11.22
N GLY A 3 9.22 50.06 10.52
CA GLY A 3 9.51 48.69 10.96
C GLY A 3 8.40 47.74 10.49
N LEU A 4 8.26 47.50 9.18
CA LEU A 4 7.42 46.43 8.63
C LEU A 4 8.31 45.28 8.18
N LEU A 5 8.67 44.40 9.11
CA LEU A 5 9.12 43.05 8.78
C LEU A 5 7.88 42.25 8.35
N GLY A 6 7.72 42.06 7.05
CA GLY A 6 6.75 41.12 6.51
C GLY A 6 7.11 39.71 6.92
N LEU A 7 6.28 39.07 7.76
CA LEU A 7 6.32 37.63 7.96
C LEU A 7 5.91 36.96 6.63
N LEU A 8 6.89 36.63 5.80
CA LEU A 8 6.71 35.68 4.72
C LEU A 8 6.68 34.28 5.35
N GLY A 9 5.48 33.84 5.75
CA GLY A 9 5.24 32.48 6.19
C GLY A 9 5.43 31.53 5.01
N LEU A 10 6.57 30.84 4.96
CA LEU A 10 6.83 29.74 4.04
C LEU A 10 5.97 28.55 4.47
N THR A 11 4.75 28.44 3.96
CA THR A 11 3.95 27.22 4.10
C THR A 11 4.51 26.20 3.12
N VAL A 12 5.40 25.33 3.59
CA VAL A 12 5.80 24.14 2.83
C VAL A 12 4.60 23.21 2.81
N THR A 13 3.80 23.28 1.76
CA THR A 13 2.83 22.21 1.46
C THR A 13 3.67 20.98 1.12
N ALA A 14 3.71 20.01 2.03
CA ALA A 14 4.28 18.70 1.73
C ALA A 14 3.53 18.14 0.51
N CYS A 15 4.19 18.14 -0.64
CA CYS A 15 3.78 17.35 -1.79
C CYS A 15 4.10 15.90 -1.41
N GLY A 16 3.19 15.26 -0.70
CA GLY A 16 3.30 13.85 -0.39
C GLY A 16 2.69 13.05 -1.53
N SER A 17 3.52 12.30 -2.25
CA SER A 17 3.06 11.24 -3.15
C SER A 17 2.10 10.34 -2.37
N ASN A 18 0.93 10.04 -2.94
CA ASN A 18 -0.10 9.21 -2.29
C ASN A 18 0.26 7.72 -2.38
N ASP A 19 1.48 7.36 -2.01
CA ASP A 19 1.97 5.99 -2.12
C ASP A 19 1.15 5.08 -1.20
N ARG A 20 0.70 3.94 -1.74
CA ARG A 20 -0.11 2.96 -1.02
C ARG A 20 0.56 1.60 -1.10
N ASN A 21 0.83 1.02 0.06
CA ASN A 21 1.31 -0.34 0.16
C ASN A 21 0.25 -1.19 0.86
N GLU A 22 -0.14 -2.28 0.22
CA GLU A 22 -1.21 -3.16 0.68
C GLU A 22 -0.73 -4.61 0.76
N VAL A 23 -1.13 -5.30 1.83
CA VAL A 23 -1.10 -6.76 1.90
C VAL A 23 -2.37 -7.26 1.24
N VAL A 24 -2.21 -8.11 0.22
CA VAL A 24 -3.32 -8.77 -0.47
C VAL A 24 -3.24 -10.26 -0.20
N THR A 25 -4.34 -10.84 0.27
CA THR A 25 -4.49 -12.29 0.40
C THR A 25 -5.54 -12.76 -0.60
N PHE A 26 -5.23 -13.77 -1.40
CA PHE A 26 -6.12 -14.30 -2.44
C PHE A 26 -5.92 -15.81 -2.62
N THR A 27 -6.83 -16.45 -3.37
CA THR A 27 -6.69 -17.86 -3.76
C THR A 27 -6.23 -17.95 -5.21
N ASP A 28 -5.16 -18.68 -5.48
CA ASP A 28 -4.68 -18.88 -6.85
C ASP A 28 -5.46 -19.98 -7.60
N ALA A 29 -5.17 -20.14 -8.90
CA ALA A 29 -5.81 -21.15 -9.74
C ALA A 29 -5.53 -22.61 -9.31
N HIS A 30 -4.53 -22.83 -8.47
CA HIS A 30 -4.18 -24.15 -7.94
C HIS A 30 -4.90 -24.43 -6.60
N GLY A 31 -5.61 -23.45 -6.03
CA GLY A 31 -6.29 -23.57 -4.74
C GLY A 31 -5.42 -23.26 -3.53
N ARG A 32 -4.26 -22.63 -3.74
CA ARG A 32 -3.40 -22.15 -2.65
C ARG A 32 -3.86 -20.79 -2.15
N VAL A 33 -3.68 -20.53 -0.86
CA VAL A 33 -3.82 -19.20 -0.26
C VAL A 33 -2.49 -18.48 -0.45
N CYS A 34 -2.51 -17.40 -1.21
CA CYS A 34 -1.35 -16.58 -1.50
C CYS A 34 -1.43 -15.23 -0.78
N THR A 35 -0.29 -14.76 -0.28
CA THR A 35 -0.11 -13.40 0.25
C THR A 35 0.91 -12.67 -0.60
N ILE A 36 0.61 -11.43 -0.98
CA ILE A 36 1.48 -10.57 -1.79
C ILE A 36 1.45 -9.14 -1.25
N ILE A 37 2.56 -8.42 -1.39
CA ILE A 37 2.60 -6.98 -1.15
C ILE A 37 2.47 -6.26 -2.48
N VAL A 38 1.52 -5.34 -2.57
CA VAL A 38 1.31 -4.47 -3.73
C VAL A 38 1.67 -3.05 -3.32
N ASN A 39 2.57 -2.42 -4.07
CA ASN A 39 2.95 -1.02 -3.91
C ASN A 39 2.38 -0.25 -5.10
N THR A 40 1.59 0.78 -4.82
CA THR A 40 1.08 1.71 -5.84
C THR A 40 1.71 3.07 -5.58
N ASP A 41 2.47 3.56 -6.55
CA ASP A 41 3.01 4.93 -6.54
C ASP A 41 1.86 5.91 -6.76
N GLY A 42 1.75 6.94 -5.92
CA GLY A 42 0.73 7.98 -6.03
C GLY A 42 1.00 9.06 -7.09
N ASN A 43 2.02 8.90 -7.94
CA ASN A 43 2.36 9.79 -9.06
C ASN A 43 1.36 9.68 -10.24
N GLU A 44 1.46 10.59 -11.21
CA GLU A 44 0.49 10.75 -12.32
C GLU A 44 0.23 9.47 -13.14
N ASP A 45 1.21 8.58 -13.23
CA ASP A 45 1.13 7.34 -13.99
C ASP A 45 0.66 6.12 -13.16
N SER A 46 0.56 6.25 -11.83
CA SER A 46 0.10 5.21 -10.88
C SER A 46 0.78 3.85 -11.10
N ASP A 47 2.12 3.84 -11.09
CA ASP A 47 2.89 2.62 -11.25
C ASP A 47 2.57 1.60 -10.14
N VAL A 48 2.35 0.34 -10.54
CA VAL A 48 2.08 -0.77 -9.63
C VAL A 48 3.25 -1.74 -9.66
N ASP A 49 3.88 -1.92 -8.50
CA ASP A 49 4.90 -2.94 -8.25
C ASP A 49 4.39 -3.97 -7.25
N SER A 50 4.87 -5.21 -7.35
CA SER A 50 4.41 -6.28 -6.47
C SER A 50 5.53 -7.26 -6.12
N SER A 51 5.49 -7.77 -4.88
CA SER A 51 6.40 -8.84 -4.46
C SER A 51 6.09 -10.16 -5.18
N ALA A 52 7.01 -11.13 -5.11
CA ALA A 52 6.62 -12.50 -5.39
C ALA A 52 5.53 -12.95 -4.38
N PRO A 53 4.49 -13.69 -4.82
CA PRO A 53 3.47 -14.20 -3.91
C PRO A 53 4.02 -15.37 -3.09
N ASP A 54 3.77 -15.34 -1.78
CA ASP A 54 4.00 -16.46 -0.87
C ASP A 54 2.71 -17.28 -0.74
N CYS A 55 2.76 -18.57 -1.09
CA CYS A 55 1.57 -19.38 -1.31
C CYS A 55 1.64 -20.74 -0.60
N GLU A 56 0.59 -21.08 0.13
CA GLU A 56 0.47 -22.35 0.86
C GLU A 56 -0.94 -22.96 0.67
N TYR A 57 -1.06 -24.29 0.73
CA TYR A 57 -2.39 -24.91 0.69
C TYR A 57 -3.12 -24.75 2.02
N PRO A 58 -4.45 -24.57 2.03
CA PRO A 58 -5.20 -24.54 3.28
C PRO A 58 -5.10 -25.90 3.99
N PRO A 59 -5.20 -25.93 5.34
CA PRO A 59 -5.24 -27.18 6.09
C PRO A 59 -6.36 -28.11 5.62
N GLN A 60 -6.19 -29.42 5.82
CA GLN A 60 -7.18 -30.41 5.39
C GLN A 60 -8.58 -30.12 5.96
N GLY A 61 -9.59 -30.14 5.09
CA GLY A 61 -10.98 -29.86 5.46
C GLY A 61 -11.32 -28.36 5.53
N HIS A 62 -10.36 -27.48 5.28
CA HIS A 62 -10.58 -26.04 5.17
C HIS A 62 -10.63 -25.61 3.70
N THR A 63 -11.44 -24.60 3.43
CA THR A 63 -11.44 -23.89 2.15
C THR A 63 -10.87 -22.50 2.36
N PRO A 64 -10.20 -21.92 1.33
CA PRO A 64 -9.74 -20.55 1.40
C PRO A 64 -10.87 -19.58 1.72
N GLY A 65 -10.55 -18.56 2.51
CA GLY A 65 -11.46 -17.44 2.74
C GLY A 65 -11.60 -16.54 1.50
N PRO A 66 -12.47 -15.53 1.56
CA PRO A 66 -12.51 -14.48 0.54
C PRO A 66 -11.19 -13.73 0.47
N ALA A 67 -10.91 -13.11 -0.68
CA ALA A 67 -9.75 -12.24 -0.83
C ALA A 67 -9.84 -11.02 0.10
N THR A 68 -8.70 -10.58 0.61
CA THR A 68 -8.60 -9.43 1.52
C THR A 68 -7.53 -8.46 1.07
N TYR A 69 -7.79 -7.18 1.32
CA TYR A 69 -6.88 -6.07 1.05
C TYR A 69 -6.74 -5.28 2.34
N ALA A 70 -5.52 -5.07 2.80
CA ALA A 70 -5.26 -4.32 4.00
C ALA A 70 -4.02 -3.44 3.82
N PRO A 71 -4.02 -2.19 4.29
CA PRO A 71 -2.81 -1.38 4.29
C PRO A 71 -1.72 -2.05 5.12
N LEU A 72 -0.46 -1.89 4.71
CA LEU A 72 0.66 -2.33 5.52
C LEU A 72 0.63 -1.64 6.90
N PRO A 73 0.89 -2.37 7.99
CA PRO A 73 1.03 -1.75 9.30
C PRO A 73 2.14 -0.69 9.30
N SER A 74 1.91 0.40 10.04
CA SER A 74 2.99 1.35 10.32
C SER A 74 4.06 0.67 11.19
N PRO A 75 5.35 0.92 10.93
CA PRO A 75 6.45 0.38 11.73
C PRO A 75 6.43 0.89 13.18
#